data_AF-A0A9D6AEQ2-F1
#
_entry.id   AF-A0A9D6AEQ2-F1
#
_cell.length_a   1.000
_cell.length_b   1.000
_cell.length_c   1.000
_cell.angle_alpha   90.00
_cell.angle_beta   90.00
_cell.angle_gamma   90.00
#
_symmetry.space_group_name_H-M   'P 1'
#
loop_
_entity.id
_entity.type
_entity.pdbx_description
1 polymer ?
#
loop_
_entity_poly.entity_id
_entity_poly.type
_entity_poly.pdbx_seq_one_letter_code
_entity_poly.pdbx_strand_id
1 'polypeptide(L)'
;VQISDGKAVDVGPRSAHIANLDYEVYTDAEKIVNPRLVAVRPMDGDPEYAAIECDGGLRVCLTMAGAANLAGFVPEGDYAYGSVEAARAAWAPLAENMGMSVEEAAAQVLAFAAKKNGAVAEQLMKDYGMDPRTTVYVGGGGGASTVVPHLAKTMGHTFRIAKNAPVISTIGVALAMVRDMVERSVTNPTDDDIVSVRREAEARAIKMGAAPGTVEVTVEVDTQRHVVRAIAVGATELRSKDVNATRLSADELKKLVVENLGEGAENVSEVAHSAELFAYTATTTEKKLFGLLTKKRTAFRLIDSEGVIRLQRPNADVLQETISSWRKGVTALVEDLTVYNDGGANLPNVYVVVGKRIIDLSGMTSLEQILSLAAVELGGYPSDEPVIIAATLRLGD
;
A
#
# COMPACT_ATOMS: atom_id res chain seq x y z
N VAL A 1 -22.36 -1.97 20.43
CA VAL A 1 -23.31 -1.38 19.44
C VAL A 1 -24.07 -0.25 20.12
N GLN A 2 -24.25 0.92 19.51
CA GLN A 2 -25.07 1.99 20.10
C GLN A 2 -26.55 1.71 19.85
N ILE A 3 -27.39 1.92 20.85
CA ILE A 3 -28.83 1.68 20.79
C ILE A 3 -29.65 2.92 21.17
N SER A 4 -30.87 2.98 20.65
CA SER A 4 -31.95 3.88 21.07
C SER A 4 -33.25 3.08 21.03
N ASP A 5 -34.06 3.16 22.08
CA ASP A 5 -35.35 2.46 22.17
C ASP A 5 -35.25 0.96 21.83
N GLY A 6 -34.18 0.33 22.32
CA GLY A 6 -33.90 -1.10 22.11
C GLY A 6 -33.40 -1.49 20.72
N LYS A 7 -33.19 -0.53 19.81
CA LYS A 7 -32.76 -0.77 18.42
C LYS A 7 -31.35 -0.24 18.16
N ALA A 8 -30.59 -0.92 17.30
CA ALA A 8 -29.29 -0.44 16.88
C ALA A 8 -29.41 0.83 16.04
N VAL A 9 -28.67 1.88 16.40
CA VAL A 9 -28.68 3.17 15.69
C VAL A 9 -27.30 3.59 15.18
N ASP A 10 -26.23 3.09 15.79
CA ASP A 10 -24.85 3.39 15.39
C ASP A 10 -23.86 2.38 16.01
N VAL A 11 -22.56 2.53 15.73
CA VAL A 11 -21.47 1.75 16.33
C VAL A 11 -20.26 2.62 16.68
N GLY A 12 -19.63 2.30 17.82
CA GLY A 12 -18.55 3.12 18.39
C GLY A 12 -19.05 4.46 18.96
N PRO A 13 -18.14 5.40 19.30
CA PRO A 13 -16.69 5.23 19.35
C PRO A 13 -16.22 4.42 20.57
N ARG A 14 -17.10 4.07 21.52
CA ARG A 14 -16.73 3.28 22.71
C ARG A 14 -16.47 1.81 22.38
N SER A 15 -15.60 1.20 23.17
CA SER A 15 -15.29 -0.24 23.13
C SER A 15 -15.84 -0.94 24.38
N ALA A 16 -16.01 -2.26 24.31
CA ALA A 16 -16.45 -3.04 25.49
C ALA A 16 -15.42 -2.97 26.63
N HIS A 17 -14.13 -2.81 26.32
CA HIS A 17 -13.09 -2.61 27.33
C HIS A 17 -13.34 -1.36 28.19
N ILE A 18 -13.73 -0.24 27.58
CA ILE A 18 -14.09 0.98 28.34
C ILE A 18 -15.36 0.76 29.17
N ALA A 19 -16.28 -0.09 28.69
CA ALA A 19 -17.47 -0.48 29.44
C ALA A 19 -17.19 -1.51 30.55
N ASN A 20 -15.95 -1.99 30.69
CA ASN A 20 -15.55 -3.09 31.57
C ASN A 20 -16.43 -4.36 31.36
N LEU A 21 -16.71 -4.69 30.10
CA LEU A 21 -17.48 -5.86 29.70
C LEU A 21 -16.72 -6.65 28.64
N ASP A 22 -16.87 -7.97 28.69
CA ASP A 22 -16.29 -8.87 27.70
C ASP A 22 -17.09 -8.88 26.39
N TYR A 23 -16.48 -9.45 25.35
CA TYR A 23 -17.13 -9.65 24.06
C TYR A 23 -17.99 -10.92 24.08
N GLU A 24 -19.21 -10.79 23.56
CA GLU A 24 -20.17 -11.88 23.46
C GLU A 24 -19.64 -13.07 22.65
N VAL A 25 -18.90 -12.79 21.58
CA VAL A 25 -18.45 -13.80 20.63
C VAL A 25 -17.32 -14.69 21.18
N TYR A 26 -16.63 -14.25 22.23
CA TYR A 26 -15.56 -15.02 22.89
C TYR A 26 -16.03 -15.67 24.20
N THR A 27 -17.35 -15.67 24.43
CA THR A 27 -17.96 -16.31 25.60
C THR A 27 -18.43 -17.73 25.23
N ASP A 28 -18.34 -18.65 26.18
CA ASP A 28 -18.91 -20.00 26.01
C ASP A 28 -20.43 -19.91 25.79
N ALA A 29 -20.93 -20.52 24.72
CA ALA A 29 -22.34 -20.41 24.34
C ALA A 29 -23.29 -20.90 25.44
N GLU A 30 -22.91 -21.93 26.19
CA GLU A 30 -23.68 -22.50 27.31
C GLU A 30 -23.92 -21.51 28.45
N LYS A 31 -23.11 -20.45 28.57
CA LYS A 31 -23.28 -19.40 29.59
C LYS A 31 -24.29 -18.33 29.18
N ILE A 32 -24.68 -18.28 27.91
CA ILE A 32 -25.63 -17.30 27.38
C ILE A 32 -27.05 -17.84 27.53
N VAL A 33 -27.53 -17.87 28.77
CA VAL A 33 -28.83 -18.41 29.15
C VAL A 33 -29.84 -17.27 29.32
N ASN A 34 -30.97 -17.33 28.61
CA ASN A 34 -32.04 -16.32 28.63
C ASN A 34 -31.52 -14.86 28.57
N PRO A 35 -30.75 -14.50 27.52
CA PRO A 35 -30.14 -13.18 27.43
C PRO A 35 -31.20 -12.09 27.33
N ARG A 36 -31.05 -11.02 28.11
CA ARG A 36 -31.90 -9.82 28.07
C ARG A 36 -31.09 -8.62 27.61
N LEU A 37 -31.58 -7.88 26.61
CA LEU A 37 -30.94 -6.65 26.15
C LEU A 37 -30.99 -5.60 27.26
N VAL A 38 -29.83 -5.06 27.61
CA VAL A 38 -29.70 -3.95 28.57
C VAL A 38 -28.89 -2.82 27.96
N ALA A 39 -29.23 -1.59 28.34
CA ALA A 39 -28.48 -0.40 27.96
C ALA A 39 -27.34 -0.13 28.95
N VAL A 40 -26.15 0.18 28.43
CA VAL A 40 -24.99 0.60 29.23
C VAL A 40 -24.45 1.94 28.76
N ARG A 41 -23.98 2.77 29.69
CA ARG A 41 -23.28 4.02 29.41
C ARG A 41 -21.88 3.91 30.01
N PRO A 42 -20.84 3.65 29.19
CA PRO A 42 -19.49 3.44 29.69
C PRO A 42 -18.94 4.64 30.47
N MET A 43 -19.25 5.85 30.01
CA MET A 43 -18.88 7.12 30.66
C MET A 43 -20.08 8.06 30.78
N ASP A 44 -19.97 9.05 31.68
CA ASP A 44 -20.97 10.12 31.78
C ASP A 44 -21.10 10.88 30.46
N GLY A 45 -22.33 11.04 29.99
CA GLY A 45 -22.64 11.71 28.73
C GLY A 45 -22.54 10.81 27.49
N ASP A 46 -22.09 9.56 27.62
CA ASP A 46 -22.12 8.60 26.51
C ASP A 46 -23.56 8.25 26.12
N PRO A 47 -23.81 7.93 24.83
CA PRO A 47 -25.06 7.31 24.42
C PRO A 47 -25.21 5.91 25.01
N GLU A 48 -26.39 5.31 24.83
CA GLU A 48 -26.64 3.94 25.27
C GLU A 48 -25.99 2.93 24.32
N TYR A 49 -25.35 1.93 24.90
CA TYR A 49 -24.77 0.81 24.18
C TYR A 49 -25.44 -0.50 24.58
N ALA A 50 -25.61 -1.41 23.62
CA ALA A 50 -26.15 -2.74 23.85
C ALA A 50 -25.15 -3.61 24.61
N ALA A 51 -25.62 -4.14 25.73
CA ALA A 51 -25.10 -5.33 26.37
C ALA A 51 -26.24 -6.33 26.58
N ILE A 52 -25.90 -7.56 26.93
CA ILE A 52 -26.87 -8.52 27.44
C ILE A 52 -26.57 -8.87 28.88
N GLU A 53 -27.62 -9.17 29.62
CA GLU A 53 -27.55 -9.79 30.93
C GLU A 53 -28.23 -11.16 30.85
N CYS A 54 -27.48 -12.20 31.19
CA CYS A 54 -27.95 -13.58 31.17
C CYS A 54 -28.32 -14.04 32.58
N ASP A 55 -29.11 -15.11 32.66
CA ASP A 55 -29.28 -15.81 33.92
C ASP A 55 -27.91 -16.32 34.43
N GLY A 56 -27.72 -16.34 35.74
CA GLY A 56 -26.40 -16.61 36.34
C GLY A 56 -25.46 -15.39 36.42
N GLY A 57 -25.91 -14.22 35.97
CA GLY A 57 -25.22 -12.93 36.19
C GLY A 57 -24.13 -12.60 35.17
N LEU A 58 -23.98 -13.40 34.10
CA LEU A 58 -23.09 -13.07 32.99
C LEU A 58 -23.57 -11.80 32.29
N ARG A 59 -22.65 -10.88 32.05
CA ARG A 59 -22.90 -9.64 31.30
C ARG A 59 -21.82 -9.42 30.25
N VAL A 60 -22.23 -9.29 29.00
CA VAL A 60 -21.31 -9.12 27.85
C VAL A 60 -21.86 -8.09 26.86
N CYS A 61 -20.98 -7.47 26.08
CA CYS A 61 -21.33 -6.46 25.10
C CYS A 61 -21.58 -7.06 23.71
N LEU A 62 -22.52 -6.47 22.96
CA LEU A 62 -22.64 -6.76 21.52
C LEU A 62 -21.62 -5.94 20.74
N THR A 63 -20.78 -6.62 19.95
CA THR A 63 -19.56 -6.05 19.37
C THR A 63 -19.45 -6.28 17.87
N MET A 64 -18.57 -5.51 17.23
CA MET A 64 -18.24 -5.71 15.81
C MET A 64 -17.64 -7.10 15.54
N ALA A 65 -16.95 -7.69 16.52
CA ALA A 65 -16.41 -9.04 16.38
C ALA A 65 -17.54 -10.08 16.28
N GLY A 66 -18.57 -9.99 17.13
CA GLY A 66 -19.75 -10.84 17.02
C GLY A 66 -20.52 -10.62 15.73
N ALA A 67 -20.74 -9.36 15.34
CA ALA A 67 -21.41 -9.02 14.07
C ALA A 67 -20.68 -9.62 12.85
N ALA A 68 -19.35 -9.52 12.80
CA ALA A 68 -18.55 -10.04 11.70
C ALA A 68 -18.52 -11.58 11.65
N ASN A 69 -18.47 -12.25 12.81
CA ASN A 69 -18.57 -13.71 12.90
C ASN A 69 -19.96 -14.20 12.46
N LEU A 70 -21.04 -13.52 12.88
CA LEU A 70 -22.42 -13.83 12.44
C LEU A 70 -22.62 -13.66 10.94
N ALA A 71 -21.99 -12.64 10.34
CA ALA A 71 -22.05 -12.39 8.91
C ALA A 71 -21.09 -13.29 8.09
N GLY A 72 -20.33 -14.18 8.73
CA GLY A 72 -19.41 -15.11 8.07
C GLY A 72 -18.16 -14.46 7.46
N PHE A 73 -17.77 -13.27 7.92
CA PHE A 73 -16.57 -12.58 7.43
C PHE A 73 -15.27 -13.04 8.09
N VAL A 74 -15.36 -13.71 9.24
CA VAL A 74 -14.21 -14.20 10.01
C VAL A 74 -14.08 -15.71 9.77
N PRO A 75 -13.02 -16.17 9.07
CA PRO A 75 -12.86 -17.59 8.77
C PRO A 75 -12.41 -18.38 10.01
N GLU A 76 -12.69 -19.68 10.01
CA GLU A 76 -12.20 -20.59 11.06
C GLU A 76 -10.67 -20.57 11.11
N GLY A 77 -10.11 -20.51 12.32
CA GLY A 77 -8.68 -20.39 12.56
C GLY A 77 -8.11 -18.96 12.47
N ASP A 78 -8.92 -17.95 12.12
CA ASP A 78 -8.54 -16.54 12.26
C ASP A 78 -8.40 -16.14 13.74
N TYR A 79 -7.51 -15.20 14.03
CA TYR A 79 -7.32 -14.69 15.40
C TYR A 79 -8.58 -14.09 16.01
N ALA A 80 -9.45 -13.49 15.18
CA ALA A 80 -10.71 -12.91 15.62
C ALA A 80 -11.88 -13.90 15.63
N TYR A 81 -11.65 -15.16 15.24
CA TYR A 81 -12.70 -16.18 15.19
C TYR A 81 -13.21 -16.49 16.60
N GLY A 82 -14.53 -16.51 16.76
CA GLY A 82 -15.16 -16.85 18.02
C GLY A 82 -16.44 -17.66 17.82
N SER A 83 -17.16 -17.91 18.91
CA SER A 83 -18.35 -18.74 18.91
C SER A 83 -19.52 -18.02 18.22
N VAL A 84 -19.83 -18.45 17.00
CA VAL A 84 -21.01 -18.00 16.24
C VAL A 84 -22.29 -18.35 16.98
N GLU A 85 -22.32 -19.47 17.71
CA GLU A 85 -23.46 -19.87 18.54
C GLU A 85 -23.68 -18.89 19.70
N ALA A 86 -22.62 -18.53 20.41
CA ALA A 86 -22.68 -17.55 21.49
C ALA A 86 -23.12 -16.18 20.95
N ALA A 87 -22.53 -15.73 19.84
CA ALA A 87 -22.95 -14.49 19.20
C ALA A 87 -24.43 -14.55 18.78
N ARG A 88 -24.91 -15.67 18.23
CA ARG A 88 -26.31 -15.77 17.80
C ARG A 88 -27.28 -15.68 18.97
N ALA A 89 -26.99 -16.39 20.07
CA ALA A 89 -27.78 -16.31 21.28
C ALA A 89 -27.78 -14.88 21.85
N ALA A 90 -26.60 -14.25 21.91
CA ALA A 90 -26.43 -12.92 22.46
C ALA A 90 -27.16 -11.83 21.65
N TRP A 91 -27.18 -11.95 20.33
CA TRP A 91 -27.77 -10.95 19.44
C TRP A 91 -29.29 -11.10 19.28
N ALA A 92 -29.88 -12.23 19.67
CA ALA A 92 -31.31 -12.49 19.52
C ALA A 92 -32.23 -11.40 20.12
N PRO A 93 -32.00 -10.89 21.34
CA PRO A 93 -32.86 -9.84 21.92
C PRO A 93 -32.79 -8.51 21.16
N LEU A 94 -31.62 -8.15 20.62
CA LEU A 94 -31.47 -6.96 19.79
C LEU A 94 -32.23 -7.11 18.46
N ALA A 95 -32.08 -8.27 17.82
CA ALA A 95 -32.74 -8.58 16.56
C ALA A 95 -34.27 -8.59 16.70
N GLU A 96 -34.78 -9.16 17.80
CA GLU A 96 -36.21 -9.15 18.14
C GLU A 96 -36.74 -7.71 18.26
N ASN A 97 -36.06 -6.85 19.02
CA ASN A 97 -36.44 -5.44 19.14
C ASN A 97 -36.42 -4.68 17.81
N MET A 98 -35.55 -5.08 16.88
CA MET A 98 -35.46 -4.50 15.54
C MET A 98 -36.49 -5.09 14.56
N GLY A 99 -37.12 -6.23 14.89
CA GLY A 99 -38.03 -6.94 14.00
C GLY A 99 -37.32 -7.62 12.83
N MET A 100 -36.09 -8.09 13.04
CA MET A 100 -35.23 -8.67 12.01
C MET A 100 -34.62 -10.00 12.47
N SER A 101 -34.02 -10.76 11.55
CA SER A 101 -33.14 -11.87 11.93
C SER A 101 -31.86 -11.37 12.60
N VAL A 102 -31.18 -12.27 13.33
CA VAL A 102 -29.89 -11.97 13.98
C VAL A 102 -28.84 -11.56 12.95
N GLU A 103 -28.79 -12.27 11.83
CA GLU A 103 -27.86 -11.99 10.73
C GLU A 103 -28.14 -10.64 10.06
N GLU A 104 -29.40 -10.23 9.92
CA GLU A 104 -29.77 -8.90 9.41
C GLU A 104 -29.40 -7.79 10.40
N ALA A 105 -29.64 -7.98 11.70
CA ALA A 105 -29.23 -7.02 12.73
C ALA A 105 -27.70 -6.85 12.76
N ALA A 106 -26.94 -7.96 12.66
CA ALA A 106 -25.49 -7.94 12.53
C ALA A 106 -25.05 -7.18 11.27
N ALA A 107 -25.65 -7.47 10.12
CA ALA A 107 -25.35 -6.77 8.87
C ALA A 107 -25.62 -5.26 8.96
N GLN A 108 -26.70 -4.84 9.61
CA GLN A 108 -27.01 -3.43 9.82
C GLN A 108 -25.97 -2.73 10.70
N VAL A 109 -25.49 -3.39 11.76
CA VAL A 109 -24.40 -2.85 12.60
C VAL A 109 -23.09 -2.72 11.81
N LEU A 110 -22.74 -3.73 11.01
CA LEU A 110 -21.57 -3.66 10.12
C LEU A 110 -21.70 -2.51 9.13
N ALA A 111 -22.90 -2.23 8.61
CA ALA A 111 -23.14 -1.10 7.71
C ALA A 111 -22.89 0.26 8.37
N PHE A 112 -23.22 0.43 9.66
CA PHE A 112 -22.87 1.64 10.41
C PHE A 112 -21.34 1.83 10.50
N ALA A 113 -20.59 0.76 10.77
CA ALA A 113 -19.12 0.82 10.79
C ALA A 113 -18.55 1.12 9.42
N ALA A 114 -19.07 0.45 8.38
CA ALA A 114 -18.63 0.64 6.99
C ALA A 114 -18.81 2.08 6.53
N LYS A 115 -19.91 2.75 6.91
CA LYS A 115 -20.14 4.16 6.58
C LYS A 115 -19.05 5.07 7.17
N LYS A 116 -18.66 4.85 8.43
CA LYS A 116 -17.63 5.65 9.11
C LYS A 116 -16.24 5.40 8.53
N ASN A 117 -15.88 4.13 8.39
CA ASN A 117 -14.58 3.73 7.85
C ASN A 117 -14.45 4.09 6.37
N GLY A 118 -15.55 3.99 5.61
CA GLY A 118 -15.60 4.32 4.19
C GLY A 118 -15.35 5.79 3.92
N ALA A 119 -15.91 6.69 4.74
CA ALA A 119 -15.63 8.12 4.62
C ALA A 119 -14.13 8.44 4.78
N VAL A 120 -13.44 7.75 5.70
CA VAL A 120 -11.99 7.91 5.89
C VAL A 120 -11.22 7.33 4.70
N ALA A 121 -11.60 6.13 4.24
CA ALA A 121 -10.94 5.48 3.12
C ALA A 121 -11.10 6.27 1.80
N GLU A 122 -12.29 6.81 1.53
CA GLU A 122 -12.56 7.68 0.37
C GLU A 122 -11.70 8.95 0.39
N GLN A 123 -11.60 9.58 1.56
CA GLN A 123 -10.77 10.78 1.72
C GLN A 123 -9.29 10.48 1.46
N LEU A 124 -8.77 9.38 1.99
CA LEU A 124 -7.39 8.94 1.73
C LEU A 124 -7.17 8.64 0.23
N MET A 125 -8.08 7.90 -0.41
CA MET A 125 -7.96 7.61 -1.85
C MET A 125 -7.92 8.90 -2.68
N LYS A 126 -8.72 9.90 -2.30
CA LYS A 126 -8.74 11.21 -2.96
C LYS A 126 -7.45 11.99 -2.73
N ASP A 127 -6.97 12.07 -1.50
CA ASP A 127 -5.78 12.85 -1.14
C ASP A 127 -4.51 12.32 -1.81
N TYR A 128 -4.43 11.01 -2.02
CA TYR A 128 -3.30 10.34 -2.67
C TYR A 128 -3.51 10.06 -4.17
N GLY A 129 -4.61 10.51 -4.77
CA GLY A 129 -4.90 10.29 -6.19
C GLY A 129 -4.97 8.81 -6.60
N MET A 130 -5.42 7.94 -5.70
CA MET A 130 -5.50 6.50 -5.91
C MET A 130 -6.67 6.15 -6.85
N ASP A 131 -6.45 5.24 -7.80
CA ASP A 131 -7.53 4.74 -8.67
C ASP A 131 -8.36 3.67 -7.93
N PRO A 132 -9.64 3.95 -7.60
CA PRO A 132 -10.49 3.03 -6.85
C PRO A 132 -10.60 1.64 -7.49
N ARG A 133 -10.48 1.52 -8.82
CA ARG A 133 -10.61 0.25 -9.55
C ARG A 133 -9.47 -0.73 -9.25
N THR A 134 -8.30 -0.20 -8.91
CA THR A 134 -7.09 -1.00 -8.66
C THR A 134 -6.71 -1.03 -7.18
N THR A 135 -7.41 -0.28 -6.33
CA THR A 135 -7.14 -0.24 -4.89
C THR A 135 -7.59 -1.53 -4.22
N VAL A 136 -6.65 -2.16 -3.50
CA VAL A 136 -6.87 -3.37 -2.69
C VAL A 136 -6.80 -3.02 -1.22
N TYR A 137 -7.78 -3.46 -0.43
CA TYR A 137 -7.79 -3.23 1.01
C TYR A 137 -6.99 -4.33 1.70
N VAL A 138 -5.96 -3.94 2.47
CA VAL A 138 -5.09 -4.89 3.17
C VAL A 138 -5.34 -4.80 4.67
N GLY A 139 -5.88 -5.86 5.26
CA GLY A 139 -6.14 -5.94 6.69
C GLY A 139 -4.93 -6.34 7.50
N GLY A 140 -4.59 -5.51 8.50
CA GLY A 140 -3.56 -5.77 9.50
C GLY A 140 -4.12 -5.66 10.92
N GLY A 141 -3.45 -6.27 11.89
CA GLY A 141 -3.87 -6.36 13.29
C GLY A 141 -4.79 -7.56 13.56
N GLY A 142 -4.96 -7.89 14.84
CA GLY A 142 -5.76 -9.06 15.26
C GLY A 142 -7.25 -8.96 14.92
N GLY A 143 -7.79 -7.75 14.80
CA GLY A 143 -9.19 -7.50 14.43
C GLY A 143 -9.44 -7.31 12.93
N ALA A 144 -8.44 -7.51 12.07
CA ALA A 144 -8.51 -7.19 10.64
C ALA A 144 -9.74 -7.79 9.95
N SER A 145 -10.01 -9.08 10.21
CA SER A 145 -11.11 -9.84 9.61
C SER A 145 -12.49 -9.38 10.10
N THR A 146 -12.57 -8.63 11.20
CA THR A 146 -13.84 -8.04 11.68
C THR A 146 -14.20 -6.74 10.96
N VAL A 147 -13.23 -6.11 10.28
CA VAL A 147 -13.40 -4.79 9.64
C VAL A 147 -13.25 -4.85 8.12
N VAL A 148 -12.14 -5.37 7.63
CA VAL A 148 -11.74 -5.20 6.23
C VAL A 148 -12.65 -5.90 5.23
N PRO A 149 -13.07 -7.18 5.44
CA PRO A 149 -13.89 -7.88 4.46
C PRO A 149 -15.23 -7.18 4.19
N HIS A 150 -15.91 -6.74 5.26
CA HIS A 150 -17.21 -6.10 5.13
C HIS A 150 -17.07 -4.69 4.53
N LEU A 151 -16.05 -3.92 4.92
CA LEU A 151 -15.79 -2.60 4.38
C LEU A 151 -15.51 -2.68 2.87
N ALA A 152 -14.62 -3.59 2.46
CA ALA A 152 -14.28 -3.80 1.06
C ALA A 152 -15.51 -4.21 0.24
N LYS A 153 -16.35 -5.11 0.77
CA LYS A 153 -17.63 -5.48 0.15
C LYS A 153 -18.56 -4.27 -0.01
N THR A 154 -18.72 -3.44 1.02
CA THR A 154 -19.58 -2.25 0.99
C THR A 154 -19.10 -1.22 -0.04
N MET A 155 -17.78 -1.08 -0.19
CA MET A 155 -17.18 -0.08 -1.08
C MET A 155 -16.86 -0.63 -2.48
N GLY A 156 -17.09 -1.91 -2.75
CA GLY A 156 -16.82 -2.52 -4.04
C GLY A 156 -15.34 -2.72 -4.36
N HIS A 157 -14.50 -2.91 -3.34
CA HIS A 157 -13.07 -3.17 -3.48
C HIS A 157 -12.71 -4.64 -3.24
N THR A 158 -11.59 -5.08 -3.82
CA THR A 158 -10.96 -6.34 -3.45
C THR A 158 -10.21 -6.17 -2.13
N PHE A 159 -10.02 -7.27 -1.39
CA PHE A 159 -9.29 -7.24 -0.14
C PHE A 159 -8.42 -8.48 0.04
N ARG A 160 -7.46 -8.36 0.96
CA ARG A 160 -6.70 -9.48 1.51
C ARG A 160 -6.37 -9.21 2.98
N ILE A 161 -6.27 -10.26 3.77
CA ILE A 161 -5.74 -10.17 5.13
C ILE A 161 -4.23 -10.44 5.05
N ALA A 162 -3.42 -9.60 5.69
CA ALA A 162 -1.98 -9.77 5.69
C ALA A 162 -1.60 -11.08 6.39
N LYS A 163 -0.59 -11.79 5.85
CA LYS A 163 0.01 -12.93 6.56
C LYS A 163 0.55 -12.44 7.91
N ASN A 164 0.28 -13.19 8.98
CA ASN A 164 0.63 -12.80 10.34
C ASN A 164 0.01 -11.44 10.76
N ALA A 165 -1.18 -11.09 10.24
CA ALA A 165 -1.91 -9.86 10.58
C ALA A 165 -1.89 -9.49 12.08
N PRO A 166 -2.08 -10.43 13.05
CA PRO A 166 -2.08 -10.11 14.48
C PRO A 166 -0.78 -9.48 14.99
N VAL A 167 0.36 -9.76 14.34
CA VAL A 167 1.70 -9.29 14.74
C VAL A 167 2.34 -8.35 13.70
N ILE A 168 1.54 -7.85 12.75
CA ILE A 168 2.03 -7.05 11.62
C ILE A 168 2.79 -5.79 12.07
N SER A 169 2.39 -5.17 13.18
CA SER A 169 3.07 -3.98 13.71
C SER A 169 4.48 -4.29 14.18
N THR A 170 4.69 -5.44 14.83
CA THR A 170 6.02 -5.90 15.27
C THR A 170 6.89 -6.24 14.07
N ILE A 171 6.32 -6.88 13.06
CA ILE A 171 6.99 -7.14 11.77
C ILE A 171 7.39 -5.81 11.12
N GLY A 172 6.48 -4.83 11.08
CA GLY A 172 6.74 -3.51 10.51
C GLY A 172 7.89 -2.77 11.18
N VAL A 173 7.99 -2.84 12.52
CA VAL A 173 9.14 -2.28 13.26
C VAL A 173 10.42 -3.03 12.93
N ALA A 174 10.39 -4.36 12.89
CA ALA A 174 11.56 -5.17 12.57
C ALA A 174 12.07 -4.95 11.12
N LEU A 175 11.16 -4.71 10.17
CA LEU A 175 11.45 -4.49 8.76
C LEU A 175 11.61 -3.01 8.37
N ALA A 176 11.46 -2.08 9.33
CA ALA A 176 11.53 -0.65 9.06
C ALA A 176 12.86 -0.28 8.39
N MET A 177 12.78 0.50 7.32
CA MET A 177 13.97 0.99 6.64
C MET A 177 14.59 2.13 7.43
N VAL A 178 15.92 2.13 7.47
CA VAL A 178 16.70 3.27 7.94
C VAL A 178 16.55 4.37 6.91
N ARG A 179 16.15 5.56 7.34
CA ARG A 179 16.05 6.74 6.48
C ARG A 179 16.80 7.89 7.13
N ASP A 180 17.64 8.55 6.35
CA ASP A 180 18.27 9.81 6.75
C ASP A 180 18.26 10.82 5.59
N MET A 181 18.38 12.10 5.92
CA MET A 181 18.32 13.21 4.98
C MET A 181 19.47 14.19 5.21
N VAL A 182 20.07 14.61 4.13
CA VAL A 182 21.13 15.62 4.11
C VAL A 182 20.67 16.77 3.25
N GLU A 183 20.67 17.96 3.82
CA GLU A 183 20.32 19.17 3.09
C GLU A 183 21.47 20.18 3.19
N ARG A 184 21.78 20.82 2.06
CA ARG A 184 22.76 21.89 1.94
C ARG A 184 22.18 23.03 1.14
N SER A 185 22.48 24.26 1.57
CA SER A 185 22.23 25.41 0.73
C SER A 185 23.44 25.65 -0.16
N VAL A 186 23.24 25.56 -1.47
CA VAL A 186 24.28 25.72 -2.50
C VAL A 186 23.73 26.62 -3.60
N THR A 187 24.35 27.77 -3.79
CA THR A 187 24.04 28.68 -4.89
C THR A 187 24.67 28.13 -6.17
N ASN A 188 23.85 27.80 -7.18
CA ASN A 188 24.27 27.14 -8.42
C ASN A 188 25.04 25.82 -8.18
N PRO A 189 24.35 24.75 -7.74
CA PRO A 189 24.98 23.49 -7.38
C PRO A 189 25.73 22.85 -8.54
N THR A 190 26.95 22.40 -8.25
CA THR A 190 27.79 21.63 -9.18
C THR A 190 27.54 20.13 -9.04
N ASP A 191 28.01 19.35 -10.02
CA ASP A 191 27.97 17.88 -9.95
C ASP A 191 28.70 17.35 -8.70
N ASP A 192 29.81 17.98 -8.30
CA ASP A 192 30.56 17.62 -7.09
C ASP A 192 29.75 17.87 -5.81
N ASP A 193 28.97 18.97 -5.76
CA ASP A 193 28.08 19.26 -4.63
C ASP A 193 27.00 18.19 -4.49
N ILE A 194 26.39 17.81 -5.61
CA ILE A 194 25.36 16.76 -5.67
C ILE A 194 25.94 15.42 -5.21
N VAL A 195 27.09 15.02 -5.76
CA VAL A 195 27.77 13.77 -5.40
C VAL A 195 28.19 13.76 -3.93
N SER A 196 28.68 14.89 -3.41
CA SER A 196 29.08 15.03 -2.00
C SER A 196 27.90 14.85 -1.05
N VAL A 197 26.80 15.58 -1.28
CA VAL A 197 25.57 15.50 -0.46
C VAL A 197 24.97 14.10 -0.50
N ARG A 198 24.97 13.46 -1.68
CA ARG A 198 24.54 12.08 -1.86
C ARG A 198 25.39 11.08 -1.04
N ARG A 199 26.71 11.14 -1.17
CA ARG A 199 27.65 10.26 -0.43
C ARG A 199 27.52 10.43 1.08
N GLU A 200 27.31 11.66 1.54
CA GLU A 200 27.10 11.94 2.95
C GLU A 200 25.81 11.30 3.47
N ALA A 201 24.71 11.38 2.71
CA ALA A 201 23.44 10.74 3.05
C ALA A 201 23.57 9.22 3.13
N GLU A 202 24.22 8.63 2.14
CA GLU A 202 24.51 7.19 2.10
C GLU A 202 25.30 6.73 3.32
N ALA A 203 26.41 7.42 3.62
CA ALA A 203 27.27 7.10 4.76
C ALA A 203 26.52 7.21 6.09
N ARG A 204 25.62 8.19 6.24
CA ARG A 204 24.80 8.33 7.45
C ARG A 204 23.77 7.20 7.59
N ALA A 205 23.08 6.84 6.51
CA ALA A 205 22.16 5.71 6.53
C ALA A 205 22.88 4.40 6.92
N ILE A 206 24.07 4.15 6.37
CA ILE A 206 24.90 2.99 6.73
C ILE A 206 25.28 3.04 8.22
N LYS A 207 25.73 4.20 8.71
CA LYS A 207 26.08 4.40 10.13
C LYS A 207 24.88 4.16 11.06
N MET A 208 23.67 4.46 10.61
CA MET A 208 22.42 4.21 11.35
C MET A 208 21.96 2.74 11.31
N GLY A 209 22.69 1.86 10.62
CA GLY A 209 22.41 0.43 10.57
C GLY A 209 21.78 -0.07 9.27
N ALA A 210 21.76 0.75 8.22
CA ALA A 210 21.43 0.27 6.88
C ALA A 210 22.54 -0.66 6.35
N ALA A 211 22.15 -1.78 5.76
CA ALA A 211 23.05 -2.65 5.02
C ALA A 211 23.52 -1.90 3.75
N PRO A 212 24.84 -1.72 3.52
CA PRO A 212 25.37 -0.87 2.45
C PRO A 212 24.79 -1.16 1.06
N GLY A 213 24.70 -2.45 0.68
CA GLY A 213 24.16 -2.85 -0.63
C GLY A 213 22.67 -2.63 -0.82
N THR A 214 21.95 -2.12 0.19
CA THR A 214 20.51 -1.86 0.14
C THR A 214 20.16 -0.37 0.16
N VAL A 215 21.16 0.51 0.24
CA VAL A 215 20.92 1.95 0.34
C VAL A 215 20.61 2.53 -1.04
N GLU A 216 19.47 3.17 -1.14
CA GLU A 216 19.04 3.99 -2.27
C GLU A 216 19.06 5.46 -1.83
N VAL A 217 19.59 6.34 -2.70
CA VAL A 217 19.68 7.77 -2.41
C VAL A 217 19.00 8.56 -3.51
N THR A 218 17.99 9.33 -3.16
CA THR A 218 17.33 10.28 -4.06
C THR A 218 17.89 11.67 -3.81
N VAL A 219 18.30 12.39 -4.85
CA VAL A 219 18.77 13.77 -4.74
C VAL A 219 17.75 14.71 -5.38
N GLU A 220 17.27 15.66 -4.59
CA GLU A 220 16.42 16.77 -5.02
C GLU A 220 17.28 18.04 -5.12
N VAL A 221 17.20 18.73 -6.26
CA VAL A 221 17.87 20.02 -6.47
C VAL A 221 16.83 21.10 -6.73
N ASP A 222 16.73 22.06 -5.82
CA ASP A 222 15.89 23.24 -5.95
C ASP A 222 16.79 24.46 -6.19
N THR A 223 16.94 24.85 -7.46
CA THR A 223 17.76 25.99 -7.86
C THR A 223 17.15 27.33 -7.45
N GLN A 224 15.82 27.42 -7.28
CA GLN A 224 15.15 28.63 -6.83
C GLN A 224 15.37 28.90 -5.35
N ARG A 225 15.38 27.84 -4.54
CA ARG A 225 15.65 27.91 -3.10
C ARG A 225 17.13 27.75 -2.77
N HIS A 226 17.98 27.49 -3.76
CA HIS A 226 19.40 27.18 -3.60
C HIS A 226 19.63 26.02 -2.63
N VAL A 227 18.88 24.92 -2.79
CA VAL A 227 18.93 23.74 -1.91
C VAL A 227 19.27 22.49 -2.72
N VAL A 228 20.23 21.72 -2.21
CA VAL A 228 20.49 20.33 -2.61
C VAL A 228 20.15 19.44 -1.42
N ARG A 229 19.25 18.48 -1.63
CA ARG A 229 18.82 17.53 -0.61
C ARG A 229 19.06 16.11 -1.10
N ALA A 230 19.73 15.28 -0.31
CA ALA A 230 19.79 13.85 -0.53
C ALA A 230 19.04 13.10 0.57
N ILE A 231 18.19 12.16 0.17
CA ILE A 231 17.42 11.29 1.06
C ILE A 231 17.94 9.87 0.84
N ALA A 232 18.59 9.30 1.84
CA ALA A 232 19.07 7.93 1.82
C ALA A 232 18.11 7.02 2.58
N VAL A 233 17.73 5.90 1.95
CA VAL A 233 16.87 4.87 2.54
C VAL A 233 17.51 3.51 2.34
N GLY A 234 17.64 2.71 3.39
CA GLY A 234 18.20 1.36 3.28
C GLY A 234 17.57 0.37 4.26
N ALA A 235 17.67 -0.91 3.95
CA ALA A 235 17.19 -1.99 4.81
C ALA A 235 18.19 -2.29 5.92
N THR A 236 17.73 -2.75 7.09
CA THR A 236 18.59 -3.25 8.15
C THR A 236 19.11 -4.67 7.82
N GLU A 237 20.18 -5.12 8.48
CA GLU A 237 20.72 -6.49 8.28
C GLU A 237 19.72 -7.61 8.60
N LEU A 238 18.76 -7.37 9.49
CA LEU A 238 17.70 -8.35 9.80
C LEU A 238 16.80 -8.60 8.59
N ARG A 239 16.60 -7.59 7.73
CA ARG A 239 15.84 -7.70 6.48
C ARG A 239 16.67 -8.29 5.34
N SER A 240 17.99 -8.10 5.32
CA SER A 240 18.83 -8.67 4.24
C SER A 240 18.97 -10.19 4.32
N LYS A 241 18.66 -10.80 5.47
CA LYS A 241 18.70 -12.25 5.72
C LYS A 241 17.36 -12.96 5.61
N ASP A 242 16.30 -12.34 5.09
CA ASP A 242 15.04 -13.03 4.86
C ASP A 242 15.17 -13.96 3.62
N VAL A 243 15.79 -15.13 3.84
CA VAL A 243 16.10 -16.18 2.84
C VAL A 243 14.85 -16.97 2.41
N ASN A 244 13.66 -16.59 2.91
CA ASN A 244 12.38 -17.29 2.66
C ASN A 244 11.44 -16.54 1.70
N ALA A 245 11.93 -15.51 1.00
CA ALA A 245 11.19 -14.90 -0.10
C ALA A 245 10.96 -15.95 -1.20
N THR A 246 9.71 -16.43 -1.34
CA THR A 246 9.33 -17.33 -2.42
C THR A 246 9.47 -16.60 -3.75
N ARG A 247 10.53 -16.92 -4.50
CA ARG A 247 10.73 -16.39 -5.85
C ARG A 247 9.60 -16.91 -6.74
N LEU A 248 8.80 -16.00 -7.28
CA LEU A 248 7.71 -16.34 -8.18
C LEU A 248 8.26 -16.71 -9.56
N SER A 249 7.56 -17.61 -10.25
CA SER A 249 7.83 -17.93 -11.65
C SER A 249 7.47 -16.77 -12.58
N ALA A 250 8.04 -16.75 -13.80
CA ALA A 250 7.73 -15.73 -14.79
C ALA A 250 6.23 -15.67 -15.15
N ASP A 251 5.53 -16.81 -15.15
CA ASP A 251 4.10 -16.87 -15.40
C ASP A 251 3.29 -16.25 -14.25
N GLU A 252 3.69 -16.47 -13.00
CA GLU A 252 3.08 -15.84 -11.82
C GLU A 252 3.31 -14.33 -11.81
N LEU A 253 4.53 -13.87 -12.10
CA LEU A 253 4.86 -12.45 -12.21
C LEU A 253 4.03 -11.78 -13.31
N LYS A 254 3.98 -12.40 -14.49
CA LYS A 254 3.17 -11.90 -15.61
C LYS A 254 1.68 -11.83 -15.24
N LYS A 255 1.16 -12.82 -14.53
CA LYS A 255 -0.24 -12.82 -14.05
C LYS A 255 -0.50 -11.63 -13.12
N LEU A 256 0.39 -11.36 -12.16
CA LEU A 256 0.26 -10.20 -11.25
C LEU A 256 0.31 -8.88 -12.00
N VAL A 257 1.17 -8.76 -13.03
CA VAL A 257 1.23 -7.57 -13.89
C VAL A 257 -0.07 -7.39 -14.68
N VAL A 258 -0.61 -8.46 -15.29
CA VAL A 258 -1.89 -8.42 -16.01
C VAL A 258 -3.03 -7.99 -15.08
N GLU A 259 -3.12 -8.60 -13.88
CA GLU A 259 -4.12 -8.25 -12.87
C GLU A 259 -3.99 -6.77 -12.44
N ASN A 260 -2.77 -6.26 -12.26
CA ASN A 260 -2.53 -4.87 -11.91
C ASN A 260 -2.88 -3.88 -13.03
N LEU A 261 -2.63 -4.24 -14.29
CA LEU A 261 -2.97 -3.40 -15.44
C LEU A 261 -4.48 -3.31 -15.69
N GLY A 262 -5.24 -4.33 -15.27
CA GLY A 262 -6.70 -4.38 -15.38
C GLY A 262 -7.22 -4.76 -16.77
N GLU A 263 -8.54 -4.72 -16.92
CA GLU A 263 -9.22 -5.09 -18.17
C GLU A 263 -8.86 -4.14 -19.33
N GLY A 264 -8.52 -4.72 -20.49
CA GLY A 264 -8.16 -3.96 -21.71
C GLY A 264 -6.67 -3.74 -21.92
N ALA A 265 -5.81 -4.27 -21.04
CA ALA A 265 -4.39 -4.38 -21.29
C ALA A 265 -4.11 -5.47 -22.35
N GLU A 266 -3.48 -5.09 -23.44
CA GLU A 266 -3.13 -5.97 -24.55
C GLU A 266 -1.60 -6.11 -24.66
N ASN A 267 -1.13 -7.20 -25.26
CA ASN A 267 0.29 -7.43 -25.55
C ASN A 267 1.21 -7.31 -24.33
N VAL A 268 0.79 -7.85 -23.18
CA VAL A 268 1.61 -7.84 -21.96
C VAL A 268 2.84 -8.74 -22.16
N SER A 269 4.03 -8.14 -22.13
CA SER A 269 5.31 -8.84 -22.30
C SER A 269 6.40 -8.24 -21.43
N GLU A 270 7.32 -9.08 -20.98
CA GLU A 270 8.60 -8.65 -20.43
C GLU A 270 9.47 -8.10 -21.57
N VAL A 271 10.01 -6.89 -21.40
CA VAL A 271 10.82 -6.20 -22.42
C VAL A 271 12.26 -5.96 -21.99
N ALA A 272 12.54 -6.03 -20.69
CA ALA A 272 13.88 -5.89 -20.12
C ALA A 272 13.93 -6.49 -18.71
N HIS A 273 15.12 -6.83 -18.23
CA HIS A 273 15.36 -7.30 -16.88
C HIS A 273 16.73 -6.85 -16.36
N SER A 274 16.84 -6.93 -15.05
CA SER A 274 18.10 -6.95 -14.29
C SER A 274 18.19 -8.29 -13.55
N ALA A 275 19.18 -8.49 -12.68
CA ALA A 275 19.27 -9.72 -11.90
C ALA A 275 18.02 -10.01 -11.04
N GLU A 276 17.31 -8.97 -10.57
CA GLU A 276 16.25 -9.12 -9.56
C GLU A 276 14.96 -8.35 -9.86
N LEU A 277 14.94 -7.51 -10.89
CA LEU A 277 13.77 -6.72 -11.32
C LEU A 277 13.46 -6.97 -12.80
N PHE A 278 12.17 -7.06 -13.13
CA PHE A 278 11.65 -7.39 -14.46
C PHE A 278 10.73 -6.27 -14.96
N ALA A 279 10.99 -5.78 -16.17
CA ALA A 279 10.22 -4.72 -16.81
C ALA A 279 9.19 -5.32 -17.77
N TYR A 280 7.92 -5.10 -17.48
CA TYR A 280 6.80 -5.43 -18.36
C TYR A 280 6.21 -4.18 -18.99
N THR A 281 5.84 -4.30 -20.27
CA THR A 281 5.01 -3.32 -20.95
C THR A 281 3.71 -3.93 -21.44
N ALA A 282 2.71 -3.07 -21.60
CA ALA A 282 1.42 -3.42 -22.17
C ALA A 282 0.83 -2.26 -22.94
N THR A 283 0.09 -2.57 -24.00
CA THR A 283 -0.73 -1.59 -24.71
C THR A 283 -2.00 -1.35 -23.92
N THR A 284 -2.21 -0.11 -23.49
CA THR A 284 -3.47 0.31 -22.85
C THR A 284 -4.15 1.35 -23.71
N THR A 285 -5.47 1.28 -23.81
CA THR A 285 -6.27 2.24 -24.60
C THR A 285 -7.13 3.07 -23.67
N GLU A 286 -6.85 4.36 -23.59
CA GLU A 286 -7.65 5.31 -22.83
C GLU A 286 -8.69 5.95 -23.76
N LYS A 287 -9.97 5.81 -23.43
CA LYS A 287 -11.07 6.46 -24.14
C LYS A 287 -11.32 7.84 -23.54
N LYS A 288 -11.20 8.90 -24.34
CA LYS A 288 -11.55 10.29 -23.99
C LYS A 288 -12.81 10.73 -24.75
N LEU A 289 -13.51 11.74 -24.23
CA LEU A 289 -14.77 12.29 -24.78
C LEU A 289 -15.78 11.19 -25.19
N PHE A 290 -16.32 10.44 -24.22
CA PHE A 290 -17.35 9.41 -24.45
C PHE A 290 -16.97 8.33 -25.51
N GLY A 291 -15.68 8.11 -25.75
CA GLY A 291 -15.18 7.11 -26.71
C GLY A 291 -14.90 7.63 -28.12
N LEU A 292 -15.04 8.95 -28.37
CA LEU A 292 -14.77 9.57 -29.67
C LEU A 292 -13.27 9.74 -29.95
N LEU A 293 -12.42 9.83 -28.92
CA LEU A 293 -10.97 9.79 -29.06
C LEU A 293 -10.39 8.62 -28.25
N THR A 294 -9.49 7.87 -28.87
CA THR A 294 -8.71 6.84 -28.19
C THR A 294 -7.24 7.24 -28.19
N LYS A 295 -6.61 7.21 -27.01
CA LYS A 295 -5.16 7.39 -26.87
C LYS A 295 -4.57 6.05 -26.46
N LYS A 296 -3.73 5.48 -27.33
CA LYS A 296 -2.92 4.30 -26.97
C LYS A 296 -1.72 4.75 -26.15
N ARG A 297 -1.39 3.99 -25.12
CA ARG A 297 -0.22 4.21 -24.26
C ARG A 297 0.51 2.89 -24.03
N THR A 298 1.83 2.98 -23.86
CA THR A 298 2.67 1.86 -23.47
C THR A 298 2.84 1.88 -21.96
N ALA A 299 1.92 1.22 -21.25
CA ALA A 299 1.97 1.14 -19.80
C ALA A 299 3.19 0.31 -19.37
N PHE A 300 3.93 0.78 -18.38
CA PHE A 300 5.13 0.14 -17.86
C PHE A 300 4.96 -0.25 -16.40
N ARG A 301 5.40 -1.47 -16.06
CA ARG A 301 5.47 -2.00 -14.71
C ARG A 301 6.84 -2.63 -14.48
N LEU A 302 7.50 -2.23 -13.41
CA LEU A 302 8.71 -2.87 -12.90
C LEU A 302 8.32 -3.71 -11.69
N ILE A 303 8.51 -5.02 -11.76
CA ILE A 303 8.14 -5.97 -10.71
C ILE A 303 9.39 -6.68 -10.19
N ASP A 304 9.47 -6.92 -8.89
CA ASP A 304 10.53 -7.75 -8.32
C ASP A 304 10.18 -9.24 -8.34
N SER A 305 11.17 -10.08 -8.02
CA SER A 305 11.01 -11.53 -8.06
C SER A 305 10.00 -12.09 -7.03
N GLU A 306 9.50 -11.26 -6.11
CA GLU A 306 8.49 -11.61 -5.10
C GLU A 306 7.08 -11.19 -5.53
N GLY A 307 6.94 -10.54 -6.69
CA GLY A 307 5.66 -10.07 -7.22
C GLY A 307 5.25 -8.67 -6.75
N VAL A 308 6.16 -7.89 -6.17
CA VAL A 308 5.88 -6.51 -5.76
C VAL A 308 6.19 -5.57 -6.91
N ILE A 309 5.20 -4.78 -7.33
CA ILE A 309 5.39 -3.73 -8.34
C ILE A 309 6.10 -2.55 -7.68
N ARG A 310 7.34 -2.30 -8.12
CA ARG A 310 8.26 -1.29 -7.57
C ARG A 310 8.17 0.05 -8.30
N LEU A 311 7.79 0.04 -9.57
CA LEU A 311 7.60 1.24 -10.38
C LEU A 311 6.46 1.03 -11.38
N GLN A 312 5.58 2.02 -11.50
CA GLN A 312 4.49 2.02 -12.47
C GLN A 312 4.41 3.34 -13.20
N ARG A 313 4.34 3.29 -14.53
CA ARG A 313 4.13 4.48 -15.37
C ARG A 313 3.04 4.21 -16.40
N PRO A 314 2.15 5.18 -16.66
CA PRO A 314 1.06 5.00 -17.60
C PRO A 314 1.56 5.01 -19.06
N ASN A 315 2.71 5.63 -19.32
CA ASN A 315 3.37 5.63 -20.62
C ASN A 315 4.90 5.73 -20.43
N ALA A 316 5.65 4.74 -20.88
CA ALA A 316 7.12 4.76 -20.83
C ALA A 316 7.75 4.03 -22.01
N ASP A 317 8.93 4.50 -22.40
CA ASP A 317 9.84 3.80 -23.31
C ASP A 317 10.90 3.09 -22.48
N VAL A 318 11.20 1.84 -22.82
CA VAL A 318 12.07 0.96 -22.04
C VAL A 318 13.10 0.31 -22.96
N LEU A 319 14.36 0.32 -22.55
CA LEU A 319 15.47 -0.33 -23.22
C LEU A 319 16.17 -1.32 -22.29
N GLN A 320 16.56 -2.47 -22.85
CA GLN A 320 17.54 -3.37 -22.27
C GLN A 320 18.95 -2.94 -22.69
N GLU A 321 19.82 -2.72 -21.73
CA GLU A 321 21.23 -2.41 -21.94
C GLU A 321 22.11 -3.25 -21.00
N THR A 322 23.42 -2.99 -21.02
CA THR A 322 24.39 -3.47 -20.03
C THR A 322 25.17 -2.30 -19.44
N ILE A 323 25.99 -2.54 -18.42
CA ILE A 323 26.91 -1.52 -17.87
C ILE A 323 27.88 -0.96 -18.92
N SER A 324 28.20 -1.72 -19.97
CA SER A 324 29.06 -1.23 -21.06
C SER A 324 28.32 -0.28 -22.02
N SER A 325 27.00 -0.39 -22.14
CA SER A 325 26.20 0.28 -23.18
C SER A 325 25.17 1.28 -22.65
N TRP A 326 24.91 1.33 -21.34
CA TRP A 326 23.84 2.16 -20.75
C TRP A 326 23.91 3.64 -21.14
N ARG A 327 25.11 4.21 -21.29
CA ARG A 327 25.28 5.63 -21.69
C ARG A 327 24.59 5.90 -23.02
N LYS A 328 24.76 4.99 -23.98
CA LYS A 328 24.14 5.09 -25.30
C LYS A 328 22.61 5.02 -25.18
N GLY A 329 22.10 4.07 -24.39
CA GLY A 329 20.66 3.90 -24.19
C GLY A 329 20.00 5.11 -23.49
N VAL A 330 20.65 5.67 -22.47
CA VAL A 330 20.17 6.89 -21.80
C VAL A 330 20.16 8.06 -22.76
N THR A 331 21.26 8.29 -23.50
CA THR A 331 21.34 9.37 -24.48
C THR A 331 20.24 9.24 -25.53
N ALA A 332 20.02 8.04 -26.08
CA ALA A 332 18.97 7.81 -27.08
C ALA A 332 17.57 8.15 -26.55
N LEU A 333 17.19 7.65 -25.37
CA LEU A 333 15.87 7.95 -24.79
C LEU A 333 15.70 9.42 -24.42
N VAL A 334 16.75 10.08 -23.92
CA VAL A 334 16.70 11.51 -23.60
C VAL A 334 16.53 12.33 -24.87
N GLU A 335 17.28 12.03 -25.94
CA GLU A 335 17.16 12.72 -27.22
C GLU A 335 15.76 12.54 -27.84
N ASP A 336 15.23 11.31 -27.84
CA ASP A 336 13.93 10.98 -28.44
C ASP A 336 12.74 11.61 -27.68
N LEU A 337 12.84 11.72 -26.35
CA LEU A 337 11.73 12.18 -25.49
C LEU A 337 11.87 13.62 -24.98
N THR A 338 12.95 14.33 -25.33
CA THR A 338 13.10 15.74 -24.95
C THR A 338 12.09 16.59 -25.71
N VAL A 339 11.29 17.35 -24.97
CA VAL A 339 10.31 18.28 -25.55
C VAL A 339 10.84 19.70 -25.42
N TYR A 340 10.96 20.40 -26.55
CA TYR A 340 11.36 21.80 -26.58
C TYR A 340 10.11 22.70 -26.54
N ASN A 341 10.07 23.63 -25.58
CA ASN A 341 9.03 24.64 -25.48
C ASN A 341 9.63 26.04 -25.24
N ASP A 342 8.77 27.06 -25.11
CA ASP A 342 9.19 28.46 -24.92
C ASP A 342 10.02 28.69 -23.64
N GLY A 343 9.99 27.75 -22.68
CA GLY A 343 10.79 27.75 -21.45
C GLY A 343 12.09 26.96 -21.52
N GLY A 344 12.43 26.36 -22.67
CA GLY A 344 13.66 25.59 -22.89
C GLY A 344 13.43 24.09 -23.16
N ALA A 345 14.50 23.32 -23.05
CA ALA A 345 14.46 21.87 -23.20
C ALA A 345 13.86 21.22 -21.94
N ASN A 346 12.82 20.43 -22.11
CA ASN A 346 12.19 19.70 -21.04
C ASN A 346 12.55 18.22 -21.15
N LEU A 347 13.52 17.80 -20.35
CA LEU A 347 14.03 16.44 -20.36
C LEU A 347 12.99 15.44 -19.80
N PRO A 348 12.98 14.19 -20.28
CA PRO A 348 12.12 13.15 -19.73
C PRO A 348 12.52 12.79 -18.29
N ASN A 349 11.61 12.12 -17.57
CA ASN A 349 11.97 11.44 -16.33
C ASN A 349 12.70 10.15 -16.70
N VAL A 350 13.94 9.98 -16.26
CA VAL A 350 14.77 8.81 -16.56
C VAL A 350 14.96 7.96 -15.31
N TYR A 351 14.82 6.65 -15.47
CA TYR A 351 15.06 5.65 -14.43
C TYR A 351 16.05 4.63 -14.96
N VAL A 352 17.11 4.35 -14.19
CA VAL A 352 18.11 3.33 -14.53
C VAL A 352 18.08 2.25 -13.47
N VAL A 353 17.97 0.99 -13.86
CA VAL A 353 17.81 -0.14 -12.95
C VAL A 353 18.96 -1.11 -13.12
N VAL A 354 19.63 -1.47 -12.03
CA VAL A 354 20.71 -2.47 -12.00
C VAL A 354 20.58 -3.32 -10.73
N GLY A 355 20.68 -4.65 -10.87
CA GLY A 355 20.44 -5.58 -9.76
C GLY A 355 19.07 -5.37 -9.10
N LYS A 356 19.05 -4.87 -7.86
CA LYS A 356 17.83 -4.53 -7.08
C LYS A 356 17.53 -3.02 -7.03
N ARG A 357 18.43 -2.19 -7.55
CA ARG A 357 18.43 -0.73 -7.32
C ARG A 357 17.71 -0.02 -8.46
N ILE A 358 16.84 0.92 -8.11
CA ILE A 358 16.22 1.86 -9.05
C ILE A 358 16.85 3.23 -8.84
N ILE A 359 17.62 3.69 -9.82
CA ILE A 359 18.26 5.01 -9.83
C ILE A 359 17.27 5.96 -10.53
N ASP A 360 16.57 6.76 -9.72
CA ASP A 360 15.68 7.80 -10.22
C ASP A 360 16.48 9.06 -10.58
N LEU A 361 16.54 9.37 -11.86
CA LEU A 361 17.22 10.53 -12.44
C LEU A 361 16.22 11.59 -12.91
N SER A 362 14.97 11.49 -12.47
CA SER A 362 13.96 12.52 -12.74
C SER A 362 14.35 13.85 -12.10
N GLY A 363 13.90 14.94 -12.72
CA GLY A 363 14.16 16.29 -12.22
C GLY A 363 15.52 16.90 -12.61
N MET A 364 16.47 16.10 -13.12
CA MET A 364 17.75 16.60 -13.64
C MET A 364 17.55 17.61 -14.77
N THR A 365 18.47 18.57 -14.88
CA THR A 365 18.33 19.73 -15.78
C THR A 365 19.07 19.58 -17.10
N SER A 366 19.99 18.63 -17.21
CA SER A 366 20.76 18.37 -18.44
C SER A 366 21.08 16.89 -18.60
N LEU A 367 21.36 16.47 -19.84
CA LEU A 367 21.84 15.12 -20.14
C LEU A 367 23.16 14.83 -19.43
N GLU A 368 24.05 15.82 -19.36
CA GLU A 368 25.34 15.70 -18.66
C GLU A 368 25.14 15.33 -17.18
N GLN A 369 24.22 16.01 -16.47
CA GLN A 369 23.90 15.68 -15.08
C GLN A 369 23.35 14.25 -14.92
N ILE A 370 22.45 13.83 -15.82
CA ILE A 370 21.90 12.46 -15.83
C ILE A 370 23.04 11.45 -15.99
N LEU A 371 23.93 11.66 -16.95
CA LEU A 371 25.05 10.76 -17.23
C LEU A 371 26.09 10.77 -16.10
N SER A 372 26.42 11.93 -15.52
CA SER A 372 27.34 12.06 -14.39
C SER A 372 26.83 11.26 -13.19
N LEU A 373 25.57 11.46 -12.80
CA LEU A 373 24.99 10.80 -11.63
C LEU A 373 24.84 9.29 -11.85
N ALA A 374 24.34 8.86 -13.01
CA ALA A 374 24.26 7.45 -13.36
C ALA A 374 25.64 6.77 -13.40
N ALA A 375 26.68 7.45 -13.88
CA ALA A 375 28.03 6.90 -13.92
C ALA A 375 28.60 6.63 -12.53
N VAL A 376 28.31 7.49 -11.55
CA VAL A 376 28.70 7.28 -10.15
C VAL A 376 27.99 6.06 -9.56
N GLU A 377 26.69 5.90 -9.86
CA GLU A 377 25.85 4.82 -9.31
C GLU A 377 26.14 3.45 -9.92
N LEU A 378 26.43 3.42 -11.21
CA LEU A 378 26.75 2.20 -11.96
C LEU A 378 28.22 1.82 -11.85
N GLY A 379 29.04 2.65 -11.17
CA GLY A 379 30.44 2.38 -10.91
C GLY A 379 30.61 1.11 -10.08
N GLY A 380 31.51 0.22 -10.52
CA GLY A 380 31.86 -1.01 -9.80
C GLY A 380 31.04 -2.25 -10.18
N TYR A 381 30.02 -2.12 -11.04
CA TYR A 381 29.34 -3.28 -11.62
C TYR A 381 30.16 -3.90 -12.78
N PRO A 382 30.03 -5.22 -13.02
CA PRO A 382 30.60 -5.88 -14.19
C PRO A 382 30.08 -5.28 -15.50
N SER A 383 30.91 -5.24 -16.55
CA SER A 383 30.56 -4.60 -17.82
C SER A 383 29.34 -5.20 -18.53
N ASP A 384 29.09 -6.49 -18.29
CA ASP A 384 28.01 -7.28 -18.88
C ASP A 384 26.75 -7.36 -17.99
N GLU A 385 26.78 -6.77 -16.79
CA GLU A 385 25.62 -6.74 -15.89
C GLU A 385 24.42 -6.08 -16.61
N PRO A 386 23.24 -6.74 -16.64
CA PRO A 386 22.06 -6.21 -17.32
C PRO A 386 21.52 -4.95 -16.64
N VAL A 387 21.19 -3.95 -17.45
CA VAL A 387 20.64 -2.66 -17.03
C VAL A 387 19.32 -2.41 -17.75
N ILE A 388 18.29 -2.01 -17.01
CA ILE A 388 17.05 -1.51 -17.59
C ILE A 388 17.10 0.01 -17.60
N ILE A 389 16.75 0.62 -18.73
CA ILE A 389 16.57 2.08 -18.81
C ILE A 389 15.11 2.33 -19.16
N ALA A 390 14.40 3.08 -18.33
CA ALA A 390 13.04 3.51 -18.61
C ALA A 390 12.98 5.03 -18.63
N ALA A 391 12.21 5.59 -19.57
CA ALA A 391 12.00 7.03 -19.66
C ALA A 391 10.52 7.37 -19.90
N THR A 392 10.05 8.46 -19.29
CA THR A 392 8.70 8.99 -19.50
C THR A 392 8.74 10.46 -19.86
N LEU A 393 7.77 10.92 -20.64
CA LEU A 393 7.58 12.36 -20.82
C LEU A 393 7.30 13.02 -19.45
N ARG A 394 7.87 14.21 -19.24
CA ARG A 394 7.71 14.96 -17.98
C ARG A 394 6.37 15.69 -17.89
N LEU A 395 5.77 16.00 -19.03
CA LEU A 395 4.45 16.63 -19.16
C LEU A 395 3.57 15.75 -20.05
N GLY A 396 2.38 15.36 -19.57
CA GLY A 396 1.37 14.70 -20.39
C GLY A 396 0.95 13.28 -19.99
N ASP A 397 1.18 12.89 -18.72
CA ASP A 397 0.46 11.75 -18.13
C ASP A 397 -1.05 11.99 -18.07
#